data_AF-A0A933IQZ5-F1
#
_entry.id   AF-A0A933IQZ5-F1
#
_cell.length_a   1.000
_cell.length_b   1.000
_cell.length_c   1.000
_cell.angle_alpha   90.00
_cell.angle_beta   90.00
_cell.angle_gamma   90.00
#
_symmetry.space_group_name_H-M   'P 1'
#
loop_
_entity.id
_entity.type
_entity.pdbx_description
1 polymer ?
#
loop_
_entity_poly.entity_id
_entity_poly.type
_entity_poly.pdbx_seq_one_letter_code
_entity_poly.pdbx_strand_id
1 'polypeptide(L)'
;MNSNSTDPRQIRRFGVVAFLFFGGLGVLGWWRNSPLPLVLFGCLSAVGFGLMTMPSRLKRVYVIWLKIAHLLGTLTNATILAIAYYLVITPFAIAKRWFGGPPLSTKPDKNAATYWVSRTEPAQPKERFFKRY
;
A
#
# COMPACT_ATOMS: atom_id res chain seq x y z
N MET A 1 3.73 -14.98 -0.21
CA MET A 1 2.40 -15.50 -0.61
C MET A 1 2.15 -16.75 0.22
N ASN A 2 1.35 -16.62 1.28
CA ASN A 2 1.30 -17.59 2.36
C ASN A 2 0.29 -18.68 1.98
N SER A 3 0.61 -19.96 2.20
CA SER A 3 -0.20 -21.13 1.76
C SER A 3 -1.68 -21.09 2.19
N ASN A 4 -2.02 -20.32 3.22
CA ASN A 4 -3.38 -20.13 3.74
C ASN A 4 -4.33 -19.37 2.78
N SER A 5 -3.84 -18.59 1.81
CA SER A 5 -4.70 -17.82 0.91
C SER A 5 -5.41 -18.64 -0.16
N THR A 6 -5.16 -19.95 -0.22
CA THR A 6 -5.78 -20.86 -1.19
C THR A 6 -6.67 -21.93 -0.57
N ASP A 7 -7.08 -21.73 0.69
CA ASP A 7 -8.07 -22.56 1.37
C ASP A 7 -9.43 -22.43 0.64
N PRO A 8 -10.09 -23.55 0.26
CA PRO A 8 -11.44 -23.52 -0.31
C PRO A 8 -12.45 -22.69 0.51
N ARG A 9 -12.29 -22.54 1.83
CA ARG A 9 -13.17 -21.67 2.65
C ARG A 9 -13.02 -20.18 2.30
N GLN A 10 -11.80 -19.71 2.03
CA GLN A 10 -11.56 -18.31 1.65
C GLN A 10 -12.11 -18.02 0.26
N ILE A 11 -11.96 -18.96 -0.69
CA ILE A 11 -12.52 -18.84 -2.05
C ILE A 11 -14.04 -18.71 -1.99
N ARG A 12 -14.71 -19.52 -1.13
CA ARG A 12 -16.16 -19.43 -0.94
C ARG A 12 -16.60 -18.10 -0.32
N ARG A 13 -15.91 -17.61 0.72
CA ARG A 13 -16.21 -16.29 1.32
C ARG A 13 -16.05 -15.15 0.30
N PHE A 14 -15.00 -15.20 -0.52
CA PHE A 14 -14.81 -14.24 -1.60
C PHE A 14 -15.94 -14.31 -2.64
N GLY A 15 -16.37 -15.51 -3.02
CA GLY A 15 -17.52 -15.72 -3.91
C GLY A 15 -18.81 -15.13 -3.35
N VAL A 16 -19.09 -15.30 -2.05
CA VAL A 16 -20.26 -14.71 -1.38
C VAL A 16 -20.20 -13.19 -1.39
N VAL A 17 -19.06 -12.60 -1.03
CA VAL A 17 -18.89 -11.13 -1.04
C VAL A 17 -19.04 -10.58 -2.45
N ALA A 18 -18.43 -11.23 -3.46
CA ALA A 18 -18.56 -10.85 -4.86
C ALA A 18 -20.02 -10.95 -5.35
N PHE A 19 -20.72 -12.04 -5.02
CA PHE A 19 -22.13 -12.23 -5.39
C PHE A 19 -23.03 -11.16 -4.78
N LEU A 20 -22.87 -10.86 -3.49
CA LEU A 20 -23.65 -9.82 -2.82
C LEU A 20 -23.34 -8.43 -3.37
N PHE A 21 -22.06 -8.12 -3.58
CA PHE A 21 -21.64 -6.81 -4.06
C PHE A 21 -22.06 -6.56 -5.51
N PHE A 22 -21.76 -7.49 -6.43
CA PHE A 22 -22.15 -7.36 -7.83
C PHE A 22 -23.65 -7.57 -8.05
N GLY A 23 -24.29 -8.45 -7.26
CA GLY A 23 -25.73 -8.60 -7.27
C GLY A 23 -26.45 -7.32 -6.82
N GLY A 24 -25.99 -6.67 -5.75
CA GLY A 24 -26.53 -5.39 -5.30
C GLY A 24 -26.37 -4.27 -6.34
N LEU A 25 -25.21 -4.19 -6.98
CA LEU A 25 -24.97 -3.26 -8.10
C LEU A 25 -25.85 -3.57 -9.32
N GLY A 26 -26.11 -4.85 -9.60
CA GLY A 26 -27.03 -5.28 -10.65
C GLY A 26 -28.48 -4.84 -10.38
N VAL A 27 -28.95 -4.96 -9.13
CA VAL A 27 -30.28 -4.48 -8.71
C VAL A 27 -30.38 -2.96 -8.83
N LEU A 28 -29.33 -2.22 -8.44
CA LEU A 28 -29.22 -0.77 -8.66
C LEU A 28 -29.21 -0.40 -10.15
N GLY A 29 -28.58 -1.22 -11.00
CA GLY A 29 -28.59 -1.08 -12.45
C GLY A 29 -29.99 -1.29 -13.06
N TRP A 30 -30.76 -2.24 -12.53
CA TRP A 30 -32.16 -2.46 -12.89
C TRP A 30 -33.00 -1.21 -12.62
N TRP A 31 -32.81 -0.59 -11.45
CA TRP A 31 -33.49 0.66 -11.08
C TRP A 31 -33.17 1.84 -12.01
N ARG A 32 -32.04 1.79 -12.72
CA ARG A 32 -31.57 2.88 -13.59
C ARG A 32 -31.80 2.64 -15.09
N ASN A 33 -32.56 1.59 -15.45
CA ASN A 33 -33.00 1.24 -16.82
C ASN A 33 -31.89 1.28 -17.89
N SER A 34 -30.64 1.00 -17.49
CA SER A 34 -29.49 0.98 -18.39
C SER A 34 -29.15 -0.48 -18.70
N PRO A 35 -29.22 -0.93 -19.97
CA PRO A 35 -29.02 -2.35 -20.31
C PRO A 35 -27.57 -2.80 -20.10
N LEU A 36 -26.60 -1.90 -20.27
CA LEU A 36 -25.17 -2.20 -20.14
C LEU A 36 -24.76 -2.60 -18.70
N PRO A 37 -25.07 -1.81 -17.65
CA PRO A 37 -24.82 -2.21 -16.26
C PRO A 37 -25.48 -3.53 -15.88
N LEU A 38 -26.73 -3.75 -16.31
CA LEU A 38 -27.50 -4.94 -15.93
C LEU A 38 -26.82 -6.24 -16.42
N VAL A 39 -26.41 -6.27 -17.69
CA VAL A 39 -25.76 -7.45 -18.30
C VAL A 39 -24.37 -7.69 -17.71
N LEU A 40 -23.57 -6.62 -17.53
CA LEU A 40 -22.22 -6.71 -16.95
C LEU A 40 -22.24 -7.19 -15.49
N PHE A 41 -23.06 -6.56 -14.64
CA PHE A 41 -23.12 -6.91 -13.22
C PHE A 41 -23.87 -8.23 -12.98
N GLY A 42 -24.86 -8.57 -13.80
CA GLY A 42 -25.52 -9.88 -13.78
C GLY A 42 -24.56 -11.02 -14.15
N CYS A 43 -23.73 -10.84 -15.18
CA CYS A 43 -22.71 -11.81 -15.57
C CYS A 43 -21.65 -12.01 -14.47
N LEU A 44 -21.18 -10.92 -13.85
CA LEU A 44 -20.26 -10.99 -12.71
C LEU A 44 -20.87 -11.67 -11.48
N SER A 45 -22.16 -11.47 -11.24
CA SER A 45 -22.89 -12.17 -10.18
C SER A 45 -22.94 -13.69 -10.43
N ALA A 46 -23.20 -14.12 -11.67
CA ALA A 46 -23.16 -15.53 -12.05
C ALA A 46 -21.75 -16.15 -11.86
N VAL A 47 -20.69 -15.40 -12.15
CA VAL A 47 -19.30 -15.81 -11.87
C VAL A 47 -19.06 -15.94 -10.36
N GLY A 48 -19.59 -15.01 -9.54
CA GLY A 48 -19.57 -15.09 -8.08
C GLY A 48 -20.28 -16.33 -7.53
N PHE A 49 -21.42 -16.70 -8.12
CA PHE A 49 -22.14 -17.93 -7.80
C PHE A 49 -21.37 -19.20 -8.21
N GLY A 50 -20.69 -19.17 -9.37
CA GLY A 50 -19.81 -20.26 -9.81
C GLY A 50 -18.62 -20.49 -8.86
N LEU A 51 -18.04 -19.41 -8.31
CA LEU A 51 -17.00 -19.47 -7.28
C LEU A 51 -17.51 -20.11 -5.98
N MET A 52 -18.81 -19.99 -5.69
CA MET A 52 -19.45 -20.58 -4.51
C MET A 52 -19.65 -22.10 -4.66
N THR A 53 -20.07 -22.57 -5.84
CA THR A 53 -20.45 -23.98 -6.08
C THR A 53 -19.27 -24.87 -6.46
N MET A 54 -18.27 -24.35 -7.19
CA MET A 54 -17.11 -25.14 -7.66
C MET A 54 -15.77 -24.45 -7.40
N PRO A 55 -15.28 -24.42 -6.14
CA PRO A 55 -14.02 -23.76 -5.79
C PRO A 55 -12.80 -24.42 -6.47
N SER A 56 -12.83 -25.74 -6.74
CA SER A 56 -11.68 -26.47 -7.29
C SER A 56 -11.34 -26.11 -8.74
N ARG A 57 -12.34 -25.80 -9.59
CA ARG A 57 -12.11 -25.42 -11.00
C ARG A 57 -11.71 -23.95 -11.14
N LEU A 58 -12.28 -23.08 -10.30
CA LEU A 58 -12.05 -21.64 -10.32
C LEU A 58 -10.85 -21.18 -9.48
N LYS A 59 -10.18 -22.09 -8.76
CA LYS A 59 -8.97 -21.80 -7.98
C LYS A 59 -7.89 -21.10 -8.80
N ARG A 60 -7.65 -21.53 -10.04
CA ARG A 60 -6.64 -20.91 -10.93
C ARG A 60 -6.99 -19.45 -11.26
N VAL A 61 -8.25 -19.18 -11.56
CA VAL A 61 -8.76 -17.83 -11.86
C VAL A 61 -8.65 -16.93 -10.62
N TYR A 62 -9.03 -17.43 -9.45
CA TYR A 62 -8.91 -16.71 -8.18
C TYR A 62 -7.46 -16.32 -7.87
N VAL A 63 -6.50 -17.23 -8.09
CA VAL A 63 -5.08 -16.94 -7.87
C VAL A 63 -4.55 -15.89 -8.85
N ILE A 64 -4.94 -15.96 -10.13
CA ILE A 64 -4.54 -14.94 -11.12
C ILE A 64 -5.13 -13.58 -10.73
N TRP A 65 -6.41 -13.54 -10.36
CA TRP A 65 -7.07 -12.33 -9.90
C TRP A 65 -6.38 -11.71 -8.68
N LEU A 66 -6.04 -12.53 -7.68
CA LEU A 66 -5.28 -12.06 -6.50
C LEU A 66 -3.91 -11.50 -6.87
N LYS A 67 -3.19 -12.11 -7.82
CA LYS A 67 -1.91 -11.57 -8.28
C LYS A 67 -2.07 -10.19 -8.92
N ILE A 68 -3.10 -10.01 -9.74
CA ILE A 68 -3.41 -8.71 -10.35
C ILE A 68 -3.77 -7.68 -9.27
N ALA A 69 -4.64 -8.05 -8.33
CA ALA A 69 -5.01 -7.18 -7.21
C ALA A 69 -3.79 -6.80 -6.36
N HIS A 70 -2.86 -7.73 -6.14
CA HIS A 70 -1.63 -7.45 -5.39
C HIS A 70 -0.67 -6.52 -6.15
N LEU A 71 -0.53 -6.72 -7.46
CA LEU A 71 0.26 -5.84 -8.32
C LEU A 71 -0.31 -4.42 -8.32
N LEU A 72 -1.63 -4.29 -8.48
CA LEU A 72 -2.33 -3.01 -8.39
C LEU A 72 -2.14 -2.38 -7.01
N GLY A 73 -2.30 -3.14 -5.93
CA GLY A 73 -2.09 -2.62 -4.56
C GLY A 73 -0.66 -2.13 -4.34
N THR A 74 0.33 -2.84 -4.89
CA THR A 74 1.74 -2.44 -4.80
C THR A 74 1.99 -1.16 -5.58
N LEU A 75 1.43 -1.08 -6.79
CA LEU A 75 1.52 0.11 -7.62
C LEU A 75 0.86 1.31 -6.93
N THR A 76 -0.37 1.16 -6.42
CA THR A 76 -1.08 2.21 -5.68
C THR A 76 -0.28 2.67 -4.46
N ASN A 77 0.28 1.75 -3.68
CA ASN A 77 1.09 2.12 -2.52
C ASN A 77 2.36 2.89 -2.94
N ALA A 78 3.06 2.41 -3.98
CA ALA A 78 4.22 3.10 -4.53
C ALA A 78 3.86 4.49 -5.08
N THR A 79 2.74 4.62 -5.78
CA THR A 79 2.22 5.89 -6.30
C THR A 79 1.90 6.85 -5.17
N ILE A 80 1.18 6.42 -4.13
CA ILE A 80 0.87 7.26 -2.97
C ILE A 80 2.15 7.73 -2.27
N LEU A 81 3.10 6.83 -2.05
CA LEU A 81 4.40 7.18 -1.46
C LEU A 81 5.16 8.19 -2.33
N ALA A 82 5.20 7.98 -3.64
CA ALA A 82 5.85 8.88 -4.57
C ALA A 82 5.21 10.28 -4.54
N ILE A 83 3.88 10.35 -4.59
CA ILE A 83 3.12 11.61 -4.49
C ILE A 83 3.44 12.30 -3.17
N ALA A 84 3.36 11.60 -2.03
CA ALA A 84 3.68 12.18 -0.73
C ALA A 84 5.13 12.69 -0.66
N TYR A 85 6.08 11.94 -1.22
CA TYR A 85 7.48 12.35 -1.26
C TYR A 85 7.69 13.61 -2.11
N TYR A 86 7.12 13.67 -3.30
CA TYR A 86 7.31 14.80 -4.22
C TYR A 86 6.48 16.03 -3.87
N LEU A 87 5.29 15.87 -3.29
CA LEU A 87 4.41 16.99 -2.93
C LEU A 87 4.61 17.52 -1.52
N VAL A 88 5.11 16.69 -0.59
CA VAL A 88 5.25 17.11 0.83
C VAL A 88 6.72 17.17 1.20
N ILE A 89 7.43 16.05 1.11
CA ILE A 89 8.81 15.94 1.63
C ILE A 89 9.77 16.81 0.82
N THR A 90 9.69 16.75 -0.50
CA THR A 90 10.58 17.47 -1.41
C THR A 90 10.44 18.99 -1.29
N PRO A 91 9.24 19.60 -1.38
CA PRO A 91 9.11 21.04 -1.19
C PRO A 91 9.46 21.47 0.23
N PHE A 92 9.19 20.64 1.24
CA PHE A 92 9.64 20.92 2.60
C PHE A 92 11.18 20.95 2.71
N ALA A 93 11.87 20.02 2.07
CA ALA A 93 13.33 20.00 2.01
C ALA A 93 13.90 21.21 1.26
N ILE A 94 13.26 21.62 0.16
CA ILE A 94 13.63 22.83 -0.60
C ILE A 94 13.41 24.08 0.25
N ALA A 95 12.24 24.20 0.91
CA ALA A 95 11.93 25.30 1.82
C ALA A 95 12.95 25.37 2.96
N LYS A 96 13.28 24.24 3.58
CA LYS A 96 14.34 24.17 4.61
C LYS A 96 15.69 24.64 4.05
N ARG A 97 16.03 24.26 2.82
CA ARG A 97 17.29 24.69 2.18
C ARG A 97 17.33 26.20 1.95
N TRP A 98 16.19 26.83 1.66
CA TRP A 98 16.10 28.28 1.47
C TRP A 98 16.04 29.07 2.79
N PHE A 99 15.30 28.59 3.80
CA PHE A 99 15.08 29.34 5.04
C PHE A 99 16.00 28.96 6.21
N GLY A 100 16.46 27.71 6.28
CA GLY A 100 17.12 27.15 7.48
C GLY A 100 18.57 26.70 7.28
N GLY A 101 19.11 26.81 6.07
CA GLY A 101 20.47 26.36 5.75
C GLY A 101 20.69 24.84 5.92
N PRO A 102 21.90 24.33 5.58
CA PRO A 102 22.23 22.93 5.80
C PRO A 102 22.41 22.66 7.31
N PRO A 103 21.83 21.57 7.87
CA PRO A 103 21.91 21.27 9.30
C PRO A 103 23.33 20.93 9.77
N LEU A 104 24.21 20.56 8.85
CA LEU A 104 25.65 20.40 9.08
C LEU A 104 26.40 21.06 7.93
N SER A 105 27.53 21.69 8.24
CA SER A 105 28.45 22.18 7.22
C SER A 105 29.03 20.97 6.48
N THR A 106 28.51 20.69 5.29
CA THR A 106 28.98 19.61 4.41
C THR A 106 30.12 20.05 3.50
N LYS A 107 30.48 21.34 3.54
CA LYS A 107 31.62 21.87 2.79
C LYS A 107 32.88 21.81 3.67
N PRO A 108 33.96 21.15 3.20
CA PRO A 108 35.23 21.21 3.89
C PRO A 108 35.77 22.64 3.85
N ASP A 109 36.01 23.21 5.04
CA ASP A 109 36.69 24.47 5.22
C ASP A 109 38.21 24.24 5.15
N LYS A 110 38.85 24.85 4.15
CA LYS A 110 40.30 24.73 3.94
C LYS A 110 41.11 25.56 4.94
N ASN A 111 40.48 26.50 5.64
CA ASN A 111 41.14 27.36 6.63
C ASN A 111 40.94 26.86 8.07
N ALA A 112 40.15 25.81 8.29
CA ALA A 112 39.93 25.26 9.61
C ALA A 112 41.15 24.44 10.07
N ALA A 113 41.77 24.86 11.16
CA ALA A 113 42.89 24.13 11.78
C ALA A 113 42.48 22.74 12.31
N THR A 114 41.19 22.56 12.65
CA THR A 114 40.64 21.31 13.15
C THR A 114 39.10 21.34 13.10
N TYR A 115 38.47 20.25 12.69
CA TYR A 115 37.00 20.10 12.67
C TYR A 115 36.41 19.64 14.01
N TRP A 116 37.24 19.54 15.04
CA TRP A 116 36.85 19.09 16.36
C TRP A 116 35.97 20.14 17.04
N VAL A 117 34.72 19.78 17.31
CA VAL A 117 33.80 20.61 18.08
C VAL A 117 33.94 20.20 19.54
N SER A 118 34.48 21.10 20.37
CA SER A 118 34.52 20.90 21.83
C SER A 118 33.08 20.89 22.36
N ARG A 119 32.71 19.80 23.04
CA ARG A 119 31.42 19.70 23.71
C ARG A 119 31.58 20.22 25.14
N THR A 120 30.73 21.16 25.53
CA THR A 120 30.63 21.65 26.91
C THR A 120 29.94 20.64 27.83
N GLU A 121 29.15 19.73 27.26
CA GLU A 121 28.42 18.71 28.01
C GLU A 121 29.36 17.61 28.51
N PRO A 122 29.26 17.21 29.80
CA PRO A 122 30.02 16.09 30.33
C PRO A 122 29.61 14.80 29.63
N ALA A 123 30.57 13.87 29.49
CA ALA A 123 30.32 12.57 28.89
C ALA A 123 29.15 11.89 29.59
N GLN A 124 28.15 11.45 28.82
CA GLN A 124 26.97 10.79 29.35
C GLN A 124 27.39 9.55 30.16
N PRO A 125 26.87 9.36 31.39
CA PRO A 125 27.25 8.24 32.23
C PRO A 125 26.93 6.92 31.55
N LYS A 126 27.82 5.92 31.70
CA LYS A 126 27.68 4.60 31.07
C LYS A 126 26.34 3.91 31.37
N GLU A 127 25.74 4.24 32.51
CA GLU A 127 24.43 3.75 32.97
C GLU A 127 23.27 4.13 32.06
N ARG A 128 23.38 5.24 31.32
CA ARG A 128 22.34 5.71 30.38
C ARG A 128 22.29 4.89 29.09
N PHE A 129 23.33 4.11 28.80
CA PHE A 129 23.35 3.19 27.68
C PHE A 129 22.79 1.85 28.14
N PHE A 130 21.54 1.56 27.77
CA PHE A 130 20.98 0.22 27.95
C PHE A 130 21.93 -0.80 27.31
N LYS A 131 22.36 -1.77 28.11
CA LYS A 131 23.23 -2.86 27.67
C LYS A 131 22.49 -3.59 26.55
N ARG A 132 22.94 -3.36 25.30
CA ARG A 132 22.44 -4.09 24.14
C ARG A 132 23.06 -5.49 24.22
N TYR A 133 22.31 -6.40 24.80
CA TYR A 133 22.54 -7.84 24.68
C TYR A 133 22.18 -8.30 23.27
#